data_AF-K1K0G4-F1
#
_entry.id   AF-K1K0G4-F1
#
_cell.length_a   1.000
_cell.length_b   1.000
_cell.length_c   1.000
_cell.angle_alpha   90.00
_cell.angle_beta   90.00
_cell.angle_gamma   90.00
#
_symmetry.space_group_name_H-M   'P 1'
#
loop_
_entity.id
_entity.type
_entity.pdbx_description
1 polymer ?
#
loop_
_entity_poly.entity_id
_entity_poly.type
_entity_poly.pdbx_seq_one_letter_code
_entity_poly.pdbx_strand_id
1 'polypeptide(L)'
;MKPSFKGREAIVNDKPVNEYFLTQKASANLNLREVPGVLKAENYGFAIRKGDDKLRARLDKVLDEIRADGTYDKIYAKWFGGNK
;
A
#
# COMPACT_ATOMS: atom_id res chain seq x y z
N MET A 1 20.63 -21.92 9.93
CA MET A 1 20.44 -20.82 10.90
C MET A 1 19.49 -19.82 10.26
N LYS A 2 18.28 -19.62 10.81
CA LYS A 2 17.32 -18.67 10.22
C LYS A 2 17.91 -17.25 10.31
N PRO A 3 17.82 -16.42 9.27
CA PRO A 3 18.28 -15.04 9.33
C PRO A 3 17.54 -14.35 10.47
N SER A 4 18.30 -13.99 11.51
CA SER A 4 17.77 -13.42 12.74
C SER A 4 17.74 -11.90 12.58
N PHE A 5 16.54 -11.32 12.53
CA PHE A 5 16.37 -9.91 12.86
C PHE A 5 16.67 -9.76 14.35
N LYS A 6 17.94 -9.50 14.70
CA LYS A 6 18.43 -9.33 16.08
C LYS A 6 17.37 -8.63 16.96
N GLY A 7 16.64 -9.40 17.77
CA GLY A 7 15.68 -8.93 18.78
C GLY A 7 14.28 -8.49 18.30
N ARG A 8 13.85 -8.74 17.05
CA ARG A 8 12.49 -8.38 16.56
C ARG A 8 11.72 -9.60 16.08
N GLU A 9 10.56 -9.83 16.68
CA GLU A 9 9.69 -10.98 16.37
C GLU A 9 8.56 -10.62 15.40
N ALA A 10 8.17 -9.33 15.34
CA ALA A 10 7.12 -8.83 14.46
C ALA A 10 7.42 -7.39 14.00
N ILE A 11 6.84 -7.03 12.84
CA ILE A 11 6.83 -5.69 12.29
C ILE A 11 5.37 -5.33 12.03
N VAL A 12 4.92 -4.20 12.56
CA VAL A 12 3.57 -3.67 12.32
C VAL A 12 3.69 -2.44 11.44
N ASN A 13 3.01 -2.47 10.30
CA ASN A 13 2.95 -1.37 9.35
C ASN A 13 1.71 -1.56 8.47
N ASP A 14 1.45 -0.57 7.64
CA ASP A 14 0.41 -0.57 6.63
C ASP A 14 0.51 -1.79 5.71
N LYS A 15 -0.63 -2.45 5.48
CA LYS A 15 -0.75 -3.64 4.62
C LYS A 15 -0.11 -3.45 3.23
N PRO A 16 -0.42 -2.40 2.44
CA PRO A 16 0.17 -2.25 1.10
C PRO A 16 1.70 -2.07 1.13
N VAL A 17 2.24 -1.47 2.18
CA VAL A 17 3.71 -1.31 2.33
C VAL A 17 4.36 -2.65 2.61
N ASN A 18 3.78 -3.44 3.52
CA ASN A 18 4.27 -4.77 3.86
C ASN A 18 4.16 -5.73 2.67
N GLU A 19 3.01 -5.77 2.00
CA GLU A 19 2.80 -6.60 0.81
C GLU A 19 3.78 -6.25 -0.31
N TYR A 20 3.99 -4.96 -0.58
CA TYR A 20 4.98 -4.53 -1.56
C TYR A 20 6.39 -4.96 -1.16
N PHE A 21 6.80 -4.76 0.10
CA PHE A 21 8.12 -5.15 0.57
C PHE A 21 8.38 -6.65 0.40
N LEU A 22 7.37 -7.50 0.65
CA LEU A 22 7.48 -8.94 0.46
C LEU A 22 7.78 -9.35 -0.99
N THR A 23 7.46 -8.51 -1.98
CA THR A 23 7.80 -8.76 -3.40
C THR A 23 9.23 -8.38 -3.79
N GLN A 24 9.94 -7.62 -2.94
CA GLN A 24 11.26 -7.08 -3.29
C GLN A 24 12.37 -8.12 -3.06
N LYS A 25 13.43 -8.07 -3.86
CA LYS A 25 14.61 -8.96 -3.68
C LYS A 25 15.22 -8.88 -2.26
N ALA A 26 15.10 -7.72 -1.63
CA ALA A 26 15.58 -7.50 -0.26
C ALA A 26 14.85 -8.38 0.78
N SER A 27 13.59 -8.77 0.55
CA SER A 27 12.81 -9.61 1.48
C SER A 27 13.12 -11.10 1.34
N ALA A 28 13.63 -11.54 0.19
CA ALA A 28 13.75 -12.97 -0.18
C ALA A 28 14.55 -13.79 0.85
N ASN A 29 15.58 -13.19 1.45
CA ASN A 29 16.44 -13.84 2.42
C ASN A 29 16.08 -13.52 3.88
N LEU A 30 14.92 -12.91 4.14
CA LEU A 30 14.51 -12.48 5.47
C LEU A 30 13.52 -13.45 6.15
N ASN A 31 13.05 -14.48 5.43
CA ASN A 31 12.08 -15.46 5.94
C ASN A 31 10.86 -14.80 6.63
N LEU A 32 10.34 -13.75 5.99
CA LEU A 32 9.16 -13.02 6.44
C LEU A 32 7.90 -13.62 5.87
N ARG A 33 6.81 -13.56 6.64
CA ARG A 33 5.47 -13.90 6.18
C ARG A 33 4.47 -12.94 6.80
N GLU A 34 3.40 -12.63 6.06
CA GLU A 34 2.25 -11.96 6.66
C GLU A 34 1.56 -12.92 7.65
N VAL A 35 1.09 -12.37 8.76
CA VAL A 35 0.27 -13.08 9.74
C VAL A 35 -1.18 -12.60 9.57
N PRO A 36 -2.19 -13.50 9.60
CA PRO A 36 -3.58 -13.09 9.48
C PRO A 36 -3.97 -12.09 10.57
N GLY A 37 -4.71 -11.06 10.19
CA GLY A 37 -5.24 -10.05 11.10
C GLY A 37 -5.01 -8.63 10.59
N VAL A 38 -6.09 -7.90 10.37
CA VAL A 38 -6.05 -6.46 10.15
C VAL A 38 -6.41 -5.81 11.47
N LEU A 39 -5.46 -5.11 12.08
CA LEU A 39 -5.69 -4.41 13.35
C LEU A 39 -6.62 -3.21 13.18
N LYS A 40 -6.54 -2.53 12.04
CA LYS A 40 -7.36 -1.38 11.68
C LYS A 40 -7.44 -1.22 10.16
N ALA A 41 -8.62 -0.89 9.66
CA ALA A 41 -8.82 -0.46 8.27
C ALA A 41 -8.70 1.07 8.19
N GLU A 42 -7.91 1.56 7.24
CA GLU A 42 -7.67 2.99 7.05
C GLU A 42 -7.88 3.36 5.59
N ASN A 43 -8.47 4.54 5.37
CA ASN A 43 -8.63 5.11 4.04
C ASN A 43 -7.46 6.05 3.75
N TYR A 44 -6.82 5.86 2.61
CA TYR A 44 -5.74 6.72 2.13
C TYR A 44 -6.31 7.87 1.30
N GLY A 45 -5.70 9.05 1.40
CA GLY A 45 -6.10 10.23 0.64
C GLY A 45 -4.94 11.18 0.38
N PHE A 46 -5.13 12.08 -0.58
CA PHE A 46 -4.16 13.14 -0.85
C PHE A 46 -4.33 14.28 0.17
N ALA A 47 -3.30 14.54 0.95
CA ALA A 47 -3.28 15.69 1.83
C ALA A 47 -3.07 16.98 1.03
N ILE A 48 -3.97 17.95 1.22
CA ILE A 48 -3.90 19.27 0.58
C ILE A 48 -4.03 20.39 1.62
N ARG A 49 -3.73 21.62 1.22
CA ARG A 49 -3.90 22.80 2.08
C ARG A 49 -5.38 22.94 2.46
N LYS A 50 -5.65 23.15 3.75
CA LYS A 50 -7.01 23.44 4.24
C LYS A 50 -7.57 24.68 3.54
N GLY A 51 -8.80 24.59 3.05
CA GLY A 51 -9.50 25.67 2.33
C GLY A 51 -9.22 25.75 0.83
N ASP A 52 -8.34 24.91 0.28
CA ASP A 52 -8.12 24.85 -1.18
C ASP A 52 -9.19 23.99 -1.87
N ASP A 53 -10.42 24.52 -1.90
CA ASP A 53 -11.57 23.81 -2.45
C ASP A 53 -11.45 23.57 -3.97
N LYS A 54 -10.73 24.45 -4.67
CA LYS A 54 -10.50 24.33 -6.12
C LYS A 54 -9.57 23.15 -6.43
N LEU A 55 -8.48 22.99 -5.66
CA LEU A 55 -7.61 21.84 -5.81
C LEU A 55 -8.32 20.54 -5.39
N ARG A 56 -9.07 20.57 -4.29
CA ARG A 56 -9.86 19.42 -3.83
C ARG A 56 -10.79 18.91 -4.93
N ALA A 57 -11.64 19.79 -5.47
CA ALA A 57 -12.61 19.42 -6.50
C ALA A 57 -11.94 18.87 -7.75
N ARG A 58 -10.78 19.41 -8.14
CA ARG A 58 -10.02 18.90 -9.28
C ARG A 58 -9.44 17.51 -9.02
N LEU A 59 -8.87 17.27 -7.84
CA LEU A 59 -8.32 15.97 -7.46
C LEU A 59 -9.40 14.90 -7.41
N ASP A 60 -10.53 15.20 -6.75
CA ASP A 60 -11.66 14.28 -6.63
C ASP A 60 -12.20 13.91 -8.01
N LYS A 61 -12.41 14.90 -8.88
CA LYS A 61 -12.88 14.67 -10.26
C LYS A 61 -11.94 13.75 -11.05
N VAL A 62 -10.64 14.03 -11.03
CA VAL A 62 -9.65 13.21 -11.76
C VAL A 62 -9.60 11.79 -11.18
N LEU A 63 -9.71 11.65 -9.85
CA LEU A 63 -9.71 10.34 -9.21
C LEU A 63 -10.92 9.51 -9.62
N ASP A 64 -12.09 10.13 -9.77
CA ASP A 64 -13.30 9.47 -10.27
C ASP A 64 -13.17 9.09 -11.76
N GLU A 65 -12.61 9.97 -12.59
CA GLU A 65 -12.35 9.71 -14.02
C GLU A 65 -11.42 8.50 -14.21
N ILE A 66 -10.30 8.42 -13.48
CA ILE A 66 -9.35 7.31 -13.62
C ILE A 66 -9.87 5.98 -13.05
N ARG A 67 -10.85 6.04 -12.14
CA ARG A 67 -11.55 4.84 -11.66
C ARG A 67 -12.54 4.36 -12.71
N ALA A 68 -13.31 5.28 -13.30
CA ALA A 68 -14.31 4.95 -14.30
C ALA A 68 -13.69 4.37 -15.59
N ASP A 69 -12.51 4.84 -15.99
CA ASP A 69 -11.84 4.39 -17.21
C ASP A 69 -10.89 3.17 -17.02
N GLY A 70 -10.78 2.66 -15.78
CA GLY A 70 -9.94 1.52 -15.43
C GLY A 70 -8.43 1.82 -15.32
N THR A 71 -8.01 3.08 -15.45
CA THR A 71 -6.61 3.48 -15.24
C THR A 71 -6.17 3.20 -13.80
N TYR A 72 -7.06 3.39 -12.83
CA TYR A 72 -6.79 3.06 -11.43
C TYR A 72 -6.49 1.57 -11.26
N ASP A 73 -7.28 0.69 -11.90
CA ASP A 73 -7.07 -0.75 -11.82
C ASP A 73 -5.74 -1.18 -12.45
N LYS A 74 -5.32 -0.54 -13.55
CA LYS A 74 -3.99 -0.78 -14.15
C LYS A 74 -2.87 -0.38 -13.21
N ILE A 75 -3.01 0.75 -12.51
CA ILE A 75 -2.03 1.20 -11.50
C ILE A 75 -2.00 0.20 -10.35
N TYR A 76 -3.17 -0.20 -9.83
CA TYR A 76 -3.27 -1.17 -8.74
C TYR A 76 -2.63 -2.51 -9.12
N ALA A 77 -2.97 -3.03 -10.30
CA ALA A 77 -2.42 -4.30 -10.79
C ALA A 77 -0.90 -4.26 -10.94
N LYS A 78 -0.34 -3.13 -11.43
CA LYS A 78 1.11 -2.95 -11.56
C LYS A 78 1.85 -3.06 -10.23
N TRP A 79 1.28 -2.50 -9.16
CA TRP A 79 1.97 -2.39 -7.87
C TRP A 79 1.61 -3.50 -6.88
N PHE A 80 0.39 -4.04 -6.96
CA PHE A 80 -0.18 -4.97 -5.98
C PHE A 80 -0.85 -6.21 -6.59
N GLY A 81 -0.94 -6.30 -7.93
CA GLY A 81 -1.65 -7.39 -8.61
C GLY A 81 -0.91 -8.74 -8.64
N GLY A 82 0.40 -8.76 -8.32
CA GLY A 82 1.21 -9.99 -8.29
C GLY A 82 1.10 -10.82 -7.02
N ASN A 83 0.31 -10.38 -6.03
CA ASN A 83 0.28 -10.94 -4.67
C ASN A 83 -1.03 -11.68 -4.31
N LYS A 84 -1.76 -12.22 -5.29
CA LYS A 84 -2.90 -13.10 -5.03
C LYS A 84 -2.51 -14.57 -5.14
#